data_AF-A0A3E0NQV6-F1
#
_entry.id   AF-A0A3E0NQV6-F1
#
_cell.length_a   1.000
_cell.length_b   1.000
_cell.length_c   1.000
_cell.angle_alpha   90.00
_cell.angle_beta   90.00
_cell.angle_gamma   90.00
#
_symmetry.space_group_name_H-M   'P 1'
#
loop_
_entity.id
_entity.type
_entity.pdbx_description
1 polymer ?
#
loop_
_entity_poly.entity_id
_entity_poly.type
_entity_poly.pdbx_seq_one_letter_code
_entity_poly.pdbx_strand_id
1 'polypeptide(L)'
;MRTINSTPSRPFGRLREWVCAPLIVALAASCCQAITINAIYRGPGELLGTFGTAQSAPANAVGGGTLQAIMDVAVDYWESAYGDPFTLTVQYGWFPRTGSTTGTHRLLSEGGTPHRETSAAIALDSDGSTIWFADPTPTDSVEFSTYTDYTADLGAGVMNVGREFTGGFGHAARHDLFTTVLHEVGHALGLSSANNAFVAERGDNDVDVLSPLPFAGSQIPLNSGNAHLNMSHPLMRSSRGSGVRRLASEADILANAQISQFTQVNLMPLVPEPATWVLLAAGVSALPLVRRRRAHRS
;
A
#
# COMPACT_ATOMS: atom_id res chain seq x y z
N MET A 1 75.91 -4.54 -66.97
CA MET A 1 76.32 -5.61 -66.04
C MET A 1 75.35 -5.58 -64.87
N ARG A 2 74.24 -6.32 -64.91
CA ARG A 2 74.01 -7.71 -64.44
C ARG A 2 74.04 -7.87 -62.90
N THR A 3 72.88 -8.29 -62.34
CA THR A 3 72.66 -9.34 -61.30
C THR A 3 73.02 -8.99 -59.82
N ILE A 4 72.36 -9.40 -58.71
CA ILE A 4 71.34 -10.44 -58.32
C ILE A 4 70.56 -9.98 -57.04
N ASN A 5 69.32 -10.50 -56.91
CA ASN A 5 68.43 -10.72 -55.74
C ASN A 5 68.97 -10.66 -54.30
N SER A 6 68.10 -10.24 -53.36
CA SER A 6 67.64 -11.10 -52.23
C SER A 6 66.55 -10.42 -51.39
N THR A 7 65.39 -11.07 -51.27
CA THR A 7 64.33 -10.82 -50.26
C THR A 7 64.77 -11.20 -48.85
N PRO A 8 64.29 -10.50 -47.79
CA PRO A 8 64.08 -11.12 -46.49
C PRO A 8 62.64 -11.03 -45.97
N SER A 9 62.34 -12.04 -45.16
CA SER A 9 61.09 -12.53 -44.59
C SER A 9 60.40 -11.61 -43.57
N ARG A 10 59.06 -11.67 -43.55
CA ARG A 10 58.19 -11.08 -42.52
C ARG A 10 58.26 -11.89 -41.21
N PRO A 11 58.38 -11.26 -40.02
CA PRO A 11 58.16 -11.93 -38.76
C PRO A 11 56.67 -12.00 -38.40
N PHE A 12 56.26 -13.19 -37.97
CA PHE A 12 54.93 -13.58 -37.53
C PHE A 12 54.43 -12.72 -36.36
N GLY A 13 53.18 -12.26 -36.46
CA GLY A 13 52.46 -11.56 -35.42
C GLY A 13 52.14 -12.45 -34.22
N ARG A 14 52.47 -11.99 -33.02
CA ARG A 14 51.93 -12.51 -31.76
C ARG A 14 50.61 -11.81 -31.47
N LEU A 15 49.50 -12.49 -31.72
CA LEU A 15 48.19 -12.13 -31.19
C LEU A 15 48.23 -12.33 -29.66
N ARG A 16 48.25 -11.22 -28.91
CA ARG A 16 48.01 -11.23 -27.47
C ARG A 16 46.53 -11.49 -27.25
N GLU A 17 46.19 -12.67 -26.75
CA GLU A 17 44.88 -13.00 -26.23
C GLU A 17 44.61 -12.13 -24.98
N TRP A 18 43.79 -11.12 -25.14
CA TRP A 18 43.20 -10.39 -24.03
C TRP A 18 42.06 -11.24 -23.47
N VAL A 19 42.34 -11.94 -22.37
CA VAL A 19 41.30 -12.59 -21.58
C VAL A 19 40.48 -11.49 -20.90
N CYS A 20 39.38 -11.09 -21.53
CA CYS A 20 38.36 -10.24 -20.91
C CYS A 20 37.68 -11.06 -19.80
N ALA A 21 38.16 -10.90 -18.57
CA ALA A 21 37.43 -11.37 -17.39
C ALA A 21 36.11 -10.57 -17.31
N PRO A 22 34.93 -11.23 -17.28
CA PRO A 22 33.68 -10.52 -17.04
C PRO A 22 33.71 -9.99 -15.61
N LEU A 23 33.80 -8.66 -15.49
CA LEU A 23 33.55 -7.96 -14.24
C LEU A 23 32.05 -8.12 -13.92
N ILE A 24 31.71 -9.16 -13.17
CA ILE A 24 30.37 -9.32 -12.60
C ILE A 24 30.26 -8.29 -11.48
N VAL A 25 29.78 -7.09 -11.81
CA VAL A 25 29.30 -6.14 -10.82
C VAL A 25 28.02 -6.74 -10.24
N ALA A 26 28.14 -7.38 -9.08
CA ALA A 26 26.99 -7.71 -8.27
C ALA A 26 26.39 -6.38 -7.78
N LEU A 27 25.44 -5.85 -8.54
CA LEU A 27 24.52 -4.84 -8.07
C LEU A 27 23.76 -5.48 -6.91
N ALA A 28 24.25 -5.27 -5.69
CA ALA A 28 23.41 -5.40 -4.51
C ALA A 28 22.31 -4.34 -4.71
N ALA A 29 21.18 -4.75 -5.27
CA ALA A 29 19.96 -4.00 -5.13
C ALA A 29 19.79 -3.86 -3.61
N SER A 30 20.05 -2.65 -3.09
CA SER A 30 19.61 -2.32 -1.73
C SER A 30 18.14 -2.72 -1.72
N CYS A 31 17.83 -3.78 -0.99
CA CYS A 31 16.45 -4.13 -0.73
C CYS A 31 15.90 -2.90 -0.01
N CYS A 32 15.17 -2.09 -0.77
CA CYS A 32 14.49 -0.94 -0.23
C CYS A 32 13.60 -1.50 0.87
N GLN A 33 13.97 -1.27 2.12
CA GLN A 33 13.20 -1.76 3.25
C GLN A 33 11.94 -0.91 3.29
N ALA A 34 10.84 -1.46 2.76
CA ALA A 34 9.53 -0.86 2.85
C ALA A 34 9.15 -0.62 4.32
N ILE A 35 8.14 0.20 4.53
CA ILE A 35 7.54 0.33 5.86
C ILE A 35 7.06 -1.06 6.33
N THR A 36 7.02 -1.26 7.65
CA THR A 36 6.47 -2.46 8.27
C THR A 36 5.36 -2.06 9.22
N ILE A 37 4.17 -2.60 9.04
CA ILE A 37 3.00 -2.37 9.88
C ILE A 37 2.71 -3.65 10.67
N ASN A 38 3.07 -3.63 11.96
CA ASN A 38 2.77 -4.71 12.88
C ASN A 38 1.30 -4.62 13.33
N ALA A 39 0.40 -5.30 12.62
CA ALA A 39 -1.00 -5.36 12.97
C ALA A 39 -1.26 -6.39 14.09
N ILE A 40 -1.81 -5.93 15.21
CA ILE A 40 -2.10 -6.74 16.40
C ILE A 40 -3.62 -6.77 16.61
N TYR A 41 -4.24 -7.91 16.27
CA TYR A 41 -5.65 -8.12 16.53
C TYR A 41 -5.92 -8.15 18.05
N ARG A 42 -6.97 -7.44 18.46
CA ARG A 42 -7.51 -7.45 19.82
C ARG A 42 -8.88 -8.12 19.80
N GLY A 43 -8.94 -9.34 20.34
CA GLY A 43 -10.15 -10.14 20.42
C GLY A 43 -11.08 -9.70 21.56
N PRO A 44 -12.30 -10.28 21.64
CA PRO A 44 -13.26 -9.98 22.69
C PRO A 44 -12.65 -10.15 24.09
N GLY A 45 -12.77 -9.14 24.94
CA GLY A 45 -12.22 -9.16 26.29
C GLY A 45 -10.81 -8.59 26.41
N GLU A 46 -10.09 -8.34 25.31
CA GLU A 46 -8.77 -7.73 25.31
C GLU A 46 -8.84 -6.20 25.27
N LEU A 47 -7.80 -5.52 25.76
CA LEU A 47 -7.71 -4.06 25.70
C LEU A 47 -7.33 -3.60 24.28
N LEU A 48 -8.15 -2.71 23.70
CA LEU A 48 -7.91 -2.08 22.40
C LEU A 48 -7.45 -0.63 22.61
N GLY A 49 -6.14 -0.47 22.79
CA GLY A 49 -5.52 0.84 23.02
C GLY A 49 -6.24 1.63 24.12
N THR A 50 -6.68 2.84 23.78
CA THR A 50 -7.44 3.71 24.68
C THR A 50 -8.96 3.64 24.50
N PHE A 51 -9.47 2.81 23.57
CA PHE A 51 -10.92 2.66 23.36
C PHE A 51 -11.58 1.95 24.54
N GLY A 52 -10.92 0.92 25.08
CA GLY A 52 -11.45 0.06 26.13
C GLY A 52 -11.36 -1.40 25.71
N THR A 53 -12.26 -2.23 26.24
CA THR A 53 -12.29 -3.66 25.94
C THR A 53 -12.93 -3.93 24.58
N ALA A 54 -12.21 -4.62 23.70
CA ALA A 54 -12.73 -5.07 22.42
C ALA A 54 -13.91 -6.04 22.59
N GLN A 55 -14.80 -6.04 21.61
CA GLN A 55 -16.02 -6.85 21.57
C GLN A 55 -15.95 -7.89 20.46
N SER A 56 -16.99 -8.73 20.38
CA SER A 56 -17.21 -9.62 19.24
C SER A 56 -17.56 -8.84 17.99
N ALA A 57 -17.27 -9.42 16.83
CA ALA A 57 -17.81 -8.93 15.56
C ALA A 57 -19.34 -8.80 15.65
N PRO A 58 -19.94 -7.77 15.03
CA PRO A 58 -21.39 -7.62 15.06
C PRO A 58 -22.04 -8.74 14.23
N ALA A 59 -23.21 -9.20 14.67
CA ALA A 59 -23.92 -10.32 14.03
C ALA A 59 -24.37 -10.04 12.59
N ASN A 60 -24.36 -8.77 12.17
CA ASN A 60 -24.75 -8.31 10.84
C ASN A 60 -23.57 -8.16 9.86
N ALA A 61 -22.34 -8.50 10.27
CA ALA A 61 -21.20 -8.64 9.36
C ALA A 61 -21.36 -9.90 8.49
N VAL A 62 -21.37 -9.72 7.17
CA VAL A 62 -21.62 -10.79 6.18
C VAL A 62 -20.56 -10.80 5.08
N GLY A 63 -20.56 -11.81 4.20
CA GLY A 63 -19.62 -11.93 3.08
C GLY A 63 -18.62 -13.07 3.27
N GLY A 64 -18.29 -13.41 4.51
CA GLY A 64 -17.47 -14.57 4.87
C GLY A 64 -15.99 -14.25 5.10
N GLY A 65 -15.54 -13.02 4.83
CA GLY A 65 -14.22 -12.54 5.22
C GLY A 65 -14.08 -12.33 6.74
N THR A 66 -12.86 -12.32 7.23
CA THR A 66 -12.53 -12.00 8.62
C THR A 66 -11.87 -10.63 8.72
N LEU A 67 -11.98 -9.97 9.88
CA LEU A 67 -11.33 -8.68 10.10
C LEU A 67 -9.80 -8.80 9.97
N GLN A 68 -9.22 -9.92 10.39
CA GLN A 68 -7.78 -10.17 10.30
C GLN A 68 -7.32 -10.25 8.84
N ALA A 69 -7.96 -11.08 8.01
CA ALA A 69 -7.59 -11.21 6.60
C ALA A 69 -7.75 -9.88 5.84
N ILE A 70 -8.79 -9.11 6.17
CA ILE A 70 -9.03 -7.77 5.60
C ILE A 70 -7.96 -6.77 6.07
N MET A 71 -7.56 -6.82 7.34
CA MET A 71 -6.48 -5.98 7.87
C MET A 71 -5.14 -6.32 7.22
N ASP A 72 -4.82 -7.61 7.06
CA ASP A 72 -3.58 -8.05 6.42
C ASP A 72 -3.49 -7.48 4.99
N VAL A 73 -4.58 -7.53 4.22
CA VAL A 73 -4.63 -6.96 2.86
C VAL A 73 -4.51 -5.42 2.88
N ALA A 74 -5.12 -4.74 3.85
CA ALA A 74 -4.98 -3.29 3.98
C ALA A 74 -3.56 -2.87 4.37
N VAL A 75 -2.89 -3.66 5.22
CA VAL A 75 -1.48 -3.50 5.57
C VAL A 75 -0.61 -3.68 4.34
N ASP A 76 -0.75 -4.80 3.62
CA ASP A 76 0.02 -5.08 2.40
C ASP A 76 -0.12 -3.94 1.38
N TYR A 77 -1.34 -3.41 1.21
CA TYR A 77 -1.60 -2.28 0.32
C TYR A 77 -0.76 -1.06 0.71
N TRP A 78 -0.78 -0.65 1.98
CA TRP A 78 -0.03 0.52 2.45
C TRP A 78 1.48 0.29 2.53
N GLU A 79 1.94 -0.90 2.91
CA GLU A 79 3.37 -1.26 2.87
C GLU A 79 3.93 -1.16 1.46
N SER A 80 3.14 -1.55 0.44
CA SER A 80 3.54 -1.43 -0.95
C SER A 80 3.58 0.02 -1.47
N ALA A 81 2.98 0.98 -0.74
CA ALA A 81 2.95 2.39 -1.11
C ALA A 81 4.22 3.15 -0.69
N TYR A 82 5.00 2.64 0.27
CA TYR A 82 6.16 3.34 0.84
C TYR A 82 7.40 2.45 0.97
N GLY A 83 8.46 2.84 0.27
CA GLY A 83 9.77 2.17 0.31
C GLY A 83 10.70 2.66 1.42
N ASP A 84 10.34 3.69 2.17
CA ASP A 84 11.14 4.19 3.29
C ASP A 84 11.10 3.21 4.48
N PRO A 85 12.23 2.98 5.18
CA PRO A 85 12.22 2.13 6.37
C PRO A 85 11.49 2.83 7.51
N PHE A 86 10.42 2.19 7.98
CA PHE A 86 9.66 2.65 9.13
C PHE A 86 8.93 1.47 9.77
N THR A 87 8.63 1.56 11.06
CA THR A 87 7.82 0.55 11.75
C THR A 87 6.68 1.22 12.49
N LEU A 88 5.47 0.81 12.17
CA LEU A 88 4.23 1.22 12.81
C LEU A 88 3.61 0.01 13.51
N THR A 89 3.11 0.17 14.72
CA THR A 89 2.30 -0.87 15.38
C THR A 89 0.83 -0.46 15.40
N VAL A 90 -0.06 -1.31 14.91
CA VAL A 90 -1.50 -1.00 14.87
C VAL A 90 -2.27 -2.04 15.64
N GLN A 91 -2.88 -1.65 16.76
CA GLN A 91 -3.85 -2.49 17.44
C GLN A 91 -5.20 -2.32 16.76
N TYR A 92 -5.92 -3.41 16.49
CA TYR A 92 -7.22 -3.31 15.83
C TYR A 92 -8.22 -4.31 16.38
N GLY A 93 -9.50 -3.93 16.37
CA GLY A 93 -10.57 -4.80 16.84
C GLY A 93 -11.94 -4.18 16.70
N TRP A 94 -12.94 -4.94 17.13
CA TRP A 94 -14.33 -4.53 17.17
C TRP A 94 -14.61 -3.76 18.46
N PHE A 95 -15.28 -2.61 18.35
CA PHE A 95 -15.69 -1.80 19.49
C PHE A 95 -16.95 -1.00 19.15
N PRO A 96 -17.94 -0.91 20.04
CA PRO A 96 -19.20 -0.26 19.73
C PRO A 96 -18.97 1.22 19.48
N ARG A 97 -19.46 1.72 18.33
CA ARG A 97 -19.45 3.14 18.01
C ARG A 97 -20.87 3.65 18.09
N THR A 98 -21.04 4.93 18.37
CA THR A 98 -22.36 5.57 18.37
C THR A 98 -22.50 6.45 17.14
N GLY A 99 -23.74 6.61 16.67
CA GLY A 99 -24.05 7.44 15.51
C GLY A 99 -23.64 6.78 14.19
N SER A 100 -23.11 7.56 13.26
CA SER A 100 -22.76 7.11 11.91
C SER A 100 -21.28 6.73 11.74
N THR A 101 -20.55 6.52 12.84
CA THR A 101 -19.10 6.29 12.81
C THR A 101 -18.80 4.82 12.59
N THR A 102 -18.37 4.46 11.38
CA THR A 102 -18.10 3.05 11.02
C THR A 102 -16.72 2.56 11.49
N GLY A 103 -15.74 3.45 11.54
CA GLY A 103 -14.37 3.18 11.98
C GLY A 103 -13.81 4.37 12.74
N THR A 104 -12.82 4.15 13.58
CA THR A 104 -12.09 5.24 14.24
C THR A 104 -10.66 4.84 14.55
N HIS A 105 -9.74 5.65 14.10
CA HIS A 105 -8.35 5.68 14.52
C HIS A 105 -8.14 6.48 15.81
N ARG A 106 -7.15 6.06 16.60
CA ARG A 106 -6.55 6.86 17.68
C ARG A 106 -5.04 6.68 17.69
N LEU A 107 -4.34 7.82 17.72
CA LEU A 107 -2.91 7.87 18.02
C LEU A 107 -2.67 7.34 19.45
N LEU A 108 -1.72 6.41 19.60
CA LEU A 108 -1.26 5.93 20.91
C LEU A 108 0.12 6.49 21.26
N SER A 109 1.04 6.48 20.29
CA SER A 109 2.36 7.09 20.42
C SER A 109 2.88 7.58 19.09
N GLU A 110 3.71 8.61 19.15
CA GLU A 110 4.45 9.16 18.02
C GLU A 110 5.89 9.48 18.44
N GLY A 111 6.78 9.68 17.47
CA GLY A 111 8.16 10.07 17.73
C GLY A 111 8.93 10.35 16.44
N GLY A 112 10.22 10.70 16.62
CA GLY A 112 11.10 11.04 15.52
C GLY A 112 11.06 12.52 15.12
N THR A 113 11.73 12.84 14.02
CA THR A 113 11.70 14.15 13.36
C THR A 113 11.63 13.89 11.84
N PRO A 114 10.46 14.06 11.20
CA PRO A 114 9.22 14.62 11.75
C PRO A 114 8.56 13.66 12.74
N HIS A 115 7.56 14.14 13.48
CA HIS A 115 6.74 13.27 14.31
C HIS A 115 5.95 12.31 13.43
N ARG A 116 6.25 11.01 13.55
CA ARG A 116 5.49 9.92 12.92
C ARG A 116 4.78 9.12 13.99
N GLU A 117 3.56 8.67 13.70
CA GLU A 117 2.88 7.71 14.57
C GLU A 117 3.66 6.40 14.63
N THR A 118 4.06 5.99 15.82
CA THR A 118 4.77 4.71 16.05
C THR A 118 3.82 3.63 16.56
N SER A 119 2.68 4.03 17.13
CA SER A 119 1.63 3.13 17.57
C SER A 119 0.25 3.77 17.46
N ALA A 120 -0.73 3.01 16.98
CA ALA A 120 -2.11 3.43 16.83
C ALA A 120 -3.09 2.33 17.29
N ALA A 121 -4.34 2.73 17.54
CA ALA A 121 -5.47 1.81 17.72
C ALA A 121 -6.57 2.12 16.71
N ILE A 122 -7.17 1.08 16.14
CA ILE A 122 -8.28 1.16 15.19
C ILE A 122 -9.47 0.37 15.76
N ALA A 123 -10.60 1.06 15.90
CA ALA A 123 -11.86 0.49 16.37
C ALA A 123 -12.88 0.48 15.23
N LEU A 124 -13.40 -0.70 14.90
CA LEU A 124 -14.46 -0.88 13.90
C LEU A 124 -15.79 -1.08 14.61
N ASP A 125 -16.85 -0.46 14.09
CA ASP A 125 -18.17 -0.49 14.71
C ASP A 125 -18.72 -1.90 14.86
N SER A 126 -19.12 -2.22 16.09
CA SER A 126 -19.70 -3.50 16.48
C SER A 126 -21.07 -3.37 17.16
N ASP A 127 -21.69 -2.19 17.16
CA ASP A 127 -22.98 -1.99 17.83
C ASP A 127 -24.18 -2.55 17.02
N GLY A 128 -23.95 -2.91 15.75
CA GLY A 128 -24.94 -3.47 14.84
C GLY A 128 -25.69 -2.43 14.00
N SER A 129 -25.36 -1.14 14.13
CA SER A 129 -25.89 -0.07 13.28
C SER A 129 -25.27 -0.09 11.88
N THR A 130 -23.98 -0.40 11.79
CA THR A 130 -23.30 -0.61 10.51
C THR A 130 -23.50 -2.04 10.03
N ILE A 131 -24.13 -2.21 8.87
CA ILE A 131 -24.20 -3.52 8.21
C ILE A 131 -22.95 -3.68 7.36
N TRP A 132 -22.06 -4.58 7.77
CA TRP A 132 -20.77 -4.78 7.12
C TRP A 132 -20.82 -5.80 5.98
N PHE A 133 -20.09 -5.49 4.91
CA PHE A 133 -19.57 -6.46 3.96
C PHE A 133 -18.10 -6.75 4.30
N ALA A 134 -17.87 -7.93 4.89
CA ALA A 134 -16.56 -8.52 5.10
C ALA A 134 -16.24 -9.42 3.89
N ASP A 135 -15.54 -8.84 2.93
CA ASP A 135 -15.12 -9.50 1.70
C ASP A 135 -14.06 -10.60 1.98
N PRO A 136 -14.29 -11.86 1.56
CA PRO A 136 -13.27 -12.91 1.65
C PRO A 136 -12.12 -12.75 0.62
N THR A 137 -12.30 -11.96 -0.43
CA THR A 137 -11.33 -11.73 -1.52
C THR A 137 -11.11 -10.23 -1.80
N PRO A 138 -10.69 -9.42 -0.80
CA PRO A 138 -10.61 -7.97 -0.91
C PRO A 138 -9.73 -7.43 -2.06
N THR A 139 -8.90 -8.26 -2.68
CA THR A 139 -8.01 -7.90 -3.78
C THR A 139 -8.66 -7.92 -5.17
N ASP A 140 -9.73 -8.68 -5.39
CA ASP A 140 -10.28 -8.90 -6.74
C ASP A 140 -11.45 -7.97 -7.12
N SER A 141 -12.17 -7.44 -6.13
CA SER A 141 -13.28 -6.48 -6.27
C SER A 141 -14.37 -6.91 -7.27
N VAL A 142 -14.56 -8.22 -7.46
CA VAL A 142 -15.49 -8.77 -8.45
C VAL A 142 -16.97 -8.55 -8.09
N GLU A 143 -17.26 -8.19 -6.84
CA GLU A 143 -18.59 -7.88 -6.33
C GLU A 143 -19.08 -6.48 -6.70
N PHE A 144 -18.27 -5.69 -7.39
CA PHE A 144 -18.56 -4.33 -7.82
C PHE A 144 -18.60 -4.26 -9.35
N SER A 145 -19.63 -3.61 -9.90
CA SER A 145 -19.85 -3.61 -11.35
C SER A 145 -19.00 -2.58 -12.12
N THR A 146 -18.55 -1.53 -11.45
CA THR A 146 -17.98 -0.35 -12.12
C THR A 146 -16.76 0.16 -11.38
N TYR A 147 -15.62 0.23 -12.06
CA TYR A 147 -14.43 0.95 -11.60
C TYR A 147 -14.38 2.35 -12.22
N THR A 148 -14.03 3.36 -11.43
CA THR A 148 -13.83 4.75 -11.89
C THR A 148 -12.61 5.36 -11.23
N ASP A 149 -11.73 5.92 -12.05
CA ASP A 149 -10.68 6.83 -11.61
C ASP A 149 -11.15 8.28 -11.68
N TYR A 150 -10.85 9.03 -10.62
CA TYR A 150 -11.09 10.47 -10.55
C TYR A 150 -9.75 11.19 -10.57
N THR A 151 -9.66 12.23 -11.38
CA THR A 151 -8.44 13.04 -11.50
C THR A 151 -8.74 14.51 -11.30
N ALA A 152 -7.79 15.24 -10.74
CA ALA A 152 -7.83 16.70 -10.64
C ALA A 152 -6.42 17.28 -10.83
N ASP A 153 -6.34 18.53 -11.30
CA ASP A 153 -5.10 19.32 -11.24
C ASP A 153 -5.13 20.13 -9.94
N LEU A 154 -4.19 19.85 -9.05
CA LEU A 154 -4.07 20.47 -7.73
C LEU A 154 -2.92 21.49 -7.67
N GLY A 155 -2.43 21.96 -8.82
CA GLY A 155 -1.42 23.02 -8.92
C GLY A 155 -0.11 22.60 -9.59
N ALA A 156 0.21 21.31 -9.61
CA ALA A 156 1.42 20.77 -10.24
C ALA A 156 1.13 19.65 -11.24
N GLY A 157 -0.04 19.68 -11.88
CA GLY A 157 -0.45 18.74 -12.91
C GLY A 157 -1.56 17.79 -12.46
N VAL A 158 -2.07 17.01 -13.42
CA VAL A 158 -3.20 16.11 -13.21
C VAL A 158 -2.75 14.87 -12.43
N MET A 159 -3.35 14.65 -11.26
CA MET A 159 -3.15 13.45 -10.43
C MET A 159 -4.47 12.73 -10.17
N ASN A 160 -4.39 11.45 -9.81
CA ASN A 160 -5.52 10.66 -9.33
C ASN A 160 -5.90 11.07 -7.90
N VAL A 161 -7.14 11.48 -7.72
CA VAL A 161 -7.73 11.91 -6.44
C VAL A 161 -8.82 10.97 -5.93
N GLY A 162 -9.01 9.83 -6.60
CA GLY A 162 -9.96 8.80 -6.20
C GLY A 162 -9.89 7.57 -7.09
N ARG A 163 -9.94 6.40 -6.46
CA ARG A 163 -10.09 5.08 -7.10
C ARG A 163 -11.30 4.42 -6.49
N GLU A 164 -12.39 4.32 -7.23
CA GLU A 164 -13.68 3.89 -6.69
C GLU A 164 -14.29 2.74 -7.49
N PHE A 165 -14.71 1.70 -6.77
CA PHE A 165 -15.55 0.63 -7.26
C PHE A 165 -16.97 0.87 -6.75
N THR A 166 -17.94 0.92 -7.66
CA THR A 166 -19.36 1.16 -7.37
C THR A 166 -20.23 0.05 -7.94
N GLY A 167 -21.52 0.06 -7.57
CA GLY A 167 -22.48 -0.95 -8.00
C GLY A 167 -22.28 -2.29 -7.29
N GLY A 168 -21.87 -2.24 -6.02
CA GLY A 168 -21.80 -3.43 -5.18
C GLY A 168 -23.13 -4.19 -5.15
N PHE A 169 -23.11 -5.50 -5.42
CA PHE A 169 -24.29 -6.36 -5.42
C PHE A 169 -24.25 -7.43 -4.32
N GLY A 170 -25.40 -8.02 -4.00
CA GLY A 170 -25.50 -9.04 -2.95
C GLY A 170 -25.05 -8.50 -1.58
N HIS A 171 -24.04 -9.13 -0.98
CA HIS A 171 -23.46 -8.63 0.27
C HIS A 171 -22.65 -7.34 0.08
N ALA A 172 -22.03 -7.12 -1.07
CA ALA A 172 -21.24 -5.91 -1.35
C ALA A 172 -22.07 -4.64 -1.50
N ALA A 173 -23.40 -4.74 -1.58
CA ALA A 173 -24.31 -3.59 -1.51
C ALA A 173 -24.32 -2.88 -0.14
N ARG A 174 -23.58 -3.41 0.86
CA ARG A 174 -23.49 -2.92 2.25
C ARG A 174 -22.24 -2.04 2.44
N HIS A 175 -21.90 -1.71 3.70
CA HIS A 175 -20.66 -0.98 3.98
C HIS A 175 -19.44 -1.88 3.82
N ASP A 176 -18.58 -1.56 2.86
CA ASP A 176 -17.34 -2.31 2.59
C ASP A 176 -16.35 -2.21 3.77
N LEU A 177 -16.13 -3.30 4.50
CA LEU A 177 -15.23 -3.32 5.65
C LEU A 177 -13.78 -3.06 5.24
N PHE A 178 -13.36 -3.60 4.08
CA PHE A 178 -12.00 -3.39 3.57
C PHE A 178 -11.67 -1.92 3.36
N THR A 179 -12.53 -1.17 2.67
CA THR A 179 -12.30 0.28 2.47
C THR A 179 -12.23 1.03 3.80
N THR A 180 -13.05 0.66 4.80
CA THR A 180 -12.97 1.32 6.12
C THR A 180 -11.66 0.97 6.82
N VAL A 181 -11.23 -0.28 6.83
CA VAL A 181 -9.94 -0.66 7.42
C VAL A 181 -8.78 0.03 6.71
N LEU A 182 -8.79 0.06 5.38
CA LEU A 182 -7.77 0.75 4.57
C LEU A 182 -7.71 2.25 4.89
N HIS A 183 -8.85 2.89 5.09
CA HIS A 183 -8.97 4.29 5.52
C HIS A 183 -8.35 4.54 6.90
N GLU A 184 -8.70 3.72 7.89
CA GLU A 184 -8.19 3.88 9.25
C GLU A 184 -6.68 3.60 9.36
N VAL A 185 -6.13 2.68 8.54
CA VAL A 185 -4.68 2.50 8.43
C VAL A 185 -4.02 3.74 7.81
N GLY A 186 -4.70 4.39 6.85
CA GLY A 186 -4.28 5.68 6.30
C GLY A 186 -4.15 6.77 7.37
N HIS A 187 -5.07 6.85 8.32
CA HIS A 187 -4.94 7.75 9.48
C HIS A 187 -3.70 7.41 10.34
N ALA A 188 -3.47 6.12 10.60
CA ALA A 188 -2.33 5.64 11.40
C ALA A 188 -0.96 5.92 10.77
N LEU A 189 -0.91 6.28 9.48
CA LEU A 189 0.31 6.59 8.76
C LEU A 189 0.70 8.06 8.76
N GLY A 190 -0.15 8.96 9.29
CA GLY A 190 0.22 10.36 9.45
C GLY A 190 -0.97 11.31 9.48
N LEU A 191 -1.99 11.07 8.65
CA LEU A 191 -3.22 11.86 8.58
C LEU A 191 -4.06 11.71 9.85
N SER A 192 -3.66 12.33 10.94
CA SER A 192 -4.30 12.20 12.24
C SER A 192 -4.35 13.53 12.95
N SER A 193 -5.54 13.94 13.41
CA SER A 193 -5.71 15.21 14.12
C SER A 193 -4.92 15.30 15.44
N ALA A 194 -4.40 14.18 15.92
CA ALA A 194 -3.55 14.10 17.11
C ALA A 194 -2.05 14.05 16.78
N ASN A 195 -1.68 13.78 15.53
CA ASN A 195 -0.27 13.74 15.10
C ASN A 195 0.28 15.17 14.99
N ASN A 196 1.39 15.44 15.68
CA ASN A 196 2.00 16.75 15.68
C ASN A 196 2.47 17.22 14.30
N ALA A 197 2.92 16.32 13.43
CA ALA A 197 3.30 16.68 12.06
C ALA A 197 2.09 17.13 11.24
N PHE A 198 0.95 16.43 11.35
CA PHE A 198 -0.29 16.84 10.70
C PHE A 198 -0.82 18.17 11.24
N VAL A 199 -0.78 18.37 12.55
CA VAL A 199 -1.22 19.62 13.19
C VAL A 199 -0.38 20.81 12.72
N ALA A 200 0.93 20.62 12.51
CA ALA A 200 1.81 21.64 11.96
C ALA A 200 1.51 21.93 10.48
N GLU A 201 1.24 20.88 9.69
CA GLU A 201 0.99 20.99 8.25
C GLU A 201 -0.34 21.68 7.92
N ARG A 202 -1.44 21.32 8.60
CA ARG A 202 -2.82 21.70 8.21
C ARG A 202 -3.19 23.19 8.36
N GLY A 203 -2.23 24.08 8.61
CA GLY A 203 -2.45 25.46 9.07
C GLY A 203 -3.36 26.30 8.17
N ASP A 204 -3.32 26.05 6.87
CA ASP A 204 -4.06 26.70 5.78
C ASP A 204 -5.14 25.81 5.13
N ASN A 205 -5.40 24.63 5.71
CA ASN A 205 -6.40 23.65 5.28
C ASN A 205 -6.08 22.92 3.97
N ASP A 206 -4.80 22.73 3.65
CA ASP A 206 -4.34 21.75 2.67
C ASP A 206 -3.08 21.03 3.18
N VAL A 207 -2.54 20.16 2.34
CA VAL A 207 -1.22 19.56 2.48
C VAL A 207 -0.41 19.98 1.27
N ASP A 208 0.70 20.65 1.50
CA ASP A 208 1.62 21.13 0.47
C ASP A 208 2.57 20.00 0.07
N VAL A 209 2.41 19.44 -1.13
CA VAL A 209 3.33 18.41 -1.62
C VAL A 209 4.67 19.07 -1.99
N LEU A 210 5.74 18.72 -1.29
CA LEU A 210 7.07 19.29 -1.51
C LEU A 210 8.02 18.32 -2.24
N SER A 211 9.06 18.88 -2.88
CA SER A 211 10.16 18.08 -3.42
C SER A 211 10.81 17.24 -2.30
N PRO A 212 11.20 15.97 -2.54
CA PRO A 212 11.33 15.30 -3.83
C PRO A 212 10.11 14.50 -4.30
N LEU A 213 8.94 14.66 -3.65
CA LEU A 213 7.76 13.90 -4.02
C LEU A 213 7.28 14.24 -5.45
N PRO A 214 6.68 13.27 -6.17
CA PRO A 214 5.93 13.56 -7.38
C PRO A 214 4.86 14.63 -7.12
N PHE A 215 4.56 15.44 -8.14
CA PHE A 215 3.60 16.55 -8.05
C PHE A 215 3.95 17.62 -7.00
N ALA A 216 5.24 17.81 -6.72
CA ALA A 216 5.72 18.91 -5.88
C ALA A 216 5.16 20.27 -6.36
N GLY A 217 4.56 21.02 -5.45
CA GLY A 217 3.79 22.24 -5.70
C GLY A 217 2.28 22.05 -5.72
N SER A 218 1.77 20.82 -5.53
CA SER A 218 0.34 20.57 -5.39
C SER A 218 -0.16 20.88 -3.98
N GLN A 219 -1.39 21.35 -3.90
CA GLN A 219 -2.11 21.64 -2.66
C GLN A 219 -3.27 20.66 -2.51
N ILE A 220 -3.15 19.70 -1.60
CA ILE A 220 -4.18 18.67 -1.39
C ILE A 220 -5.18 19.18 -0.35
N PRO A 221 -6.42 19.53 -0.72
CA PRO A 221 -7.34 20.19 0.20
C PRO A 221 -7.74 19.28 1.38
N LEU A 222 -7.77 19.86 2.58
CA LEU A 222 -8.23 19.23 3.81
C LEU A 222 -9.60 19.78 4.24
N ASN A 223 -10.35 18.96 4.96
CA ASN A 223 -11.53 19.44 5.67
C ASN A 223 -11.07 20.23 6.89
N SER A 224 -11.61 21.43 7.07
CA SER A 224 -11.15 22.31 8.14
C SER A 224 -11.22 21.64 9.50
N GLY A 225 -10.06 21.54 10.16
CA GLY A 225 -9.93 21.04 11.53
C GLY A 225 -9.91 19.52 11.70
N ASN A 226 -10.00 18.73 10.64
CA ASN A 226 -9.92 17.26 10.73
C ASN A 226 -8.95 16.64 9.71
N ALA A 227 -8.57 15.38 9.94
CA ALA A 227 -7.58 14.69 9.12
C ALA A 227 -8.17 13.95 7.89
N HIS A 228 -9.14 14.58 7.23
CA HIS A 228 -9.73 14.06 6.00
C HIS A 228 -9.50 15.02 4.84
N LEU A 229 -9.39 14.48 3.64
CA LEU A 229 -9.28 15.26 2.43
C LEU A 229 -10.65 15.86 2.05
N ASN A 230 -10.66 17.13 1.66
CA ASN A 230 -11.85 17.86 1.20
C ASN A 230 -12.03 17.71 -0.32
N MET A 231 -12.20 16.47 -0.74
CA MET A 231 -12.49 16.10 -2.12
C MET A 231 -13.56 15.00 -2.15
N SER A 232 -14.17 14.79 -3.31
CA SER A 232 -15.36 13.92 -3.41
C SER A 232 -15.05 12.42 -3.34
N HIS A 233 -13.94 11.97 -3.91
CA HIS A 233 -13.65 10.54 -4.11
C HIS A 233 -12.36 9.98 -3.48
N PRO A 234 -11.59 10.70 -2.64
CA PRO A 234 -10.40 10.09 -2.04
C PRO A 234 -10.81 9.01 -1.04
N LEU A 235 -9.89 8.08 -0.77
CA LEU A 235 -10.05 7.12 0.31
C LEU A 235 -10.23 7.85 1.64
N MET A 236 -9.40 8.88 1.90
CA MET A 236 -9.35 9.66 3.13
C MET A 236 -10.47 10.71 3.25
N ARG A 237 -11.62 10.50 2.61
CA ARG A 237 -12.83 11.32 2.81
C ARG A 237 -13.57 10.85 4.07
N SER A 238 -14.14 11.79 4.83
CA SER A 238 -14.89 11.55 6.08
C SER A 238 -16.17 10.72 5.95
N SER A 239 -16.61 10.42 4.74
CA SER A 239 -17.86 9.71 4.49
C SER A 239 -17.80 8.89 3.20
N ARG A 240 -18.51 7.77 3.23
CA ARG A 240 -18.69 6.86 2.10
C ARG A 240 -20.09 6.25 2.15
N GLY A 241 -20.67 6.02 0.97
CA GLY A 241 -21.91 5.26 0.84
C GLY A 241 -21.70 3.76 1.01
N SER A 242 -22.79 3.03 1.22
CA SER A 242 -22.84 1.57 1.01
C SER A 242 -22.71 1.24 -0.47
N GLY A 243 -22.30 0.01 -0.81
CA GLY A 243 -22.17 -0.42 -2.21
C GLY A 243 -20.94 0.12 -2.93
N VAL A 244 -19.99 0.67 -2.17
CA VAL A 244 -18.81 1.37 -2.68
C VAL A 244 -17.55 0.85 -1.98
N ARG A 245 -16.54 0.50 -2.79
CA ARG A 245 -15.17 0.27 -2.35
C ARG A 245 -14.26 1.38 -2.86
N ARG A 246 -13.37 1.88 -2.02
CA ARG A 246 -12.33 2.85 -2.41
C ARG A 246 -10.96 2.27 -2.12
N LEU A 247 -10.02 2.56 -3.01
CA LEU A 247 -8.60 2.32 -2.80
C LEU A 247 -7.89 3.67 -2.61
N ALA A 248 -6.69 3.66 -2.01
CA ALA A 248 -5.93 4.89 -1.86
C ALA A 248 -5.55 5.44 -3.24
N SER A 249 -5.87 6.70 -3.48
CA SER A 249 -5.48 7.47 -4.66
C SER A 249 -4.05 8.03 -4.53
N GLU A 250 -3.57 8.72 -5.56
CA GLU A 250 -2.29 9.43 -5.48
C GLU A 250 -2.32 10.53 -4.43
N ALA A 251 -3.44 11.27 -4.33
CA ALA A 251 -3.60 12.29 -3.31
C ALA A 251 -3.59 11.72 -1.88
N ASP A 252 -4.22 10.56 -1.65
CA ASP A 252 -4.19 9.89 -0.34
C ASP A 252 -2.74 9.52 0.05
N ILE A 253 -1.99 8.93 -0.90
CA ILE A 253 -0.62 8.48 -0.68
C ILE A 253 0.33 9.67 -0.48
N LEU A 254 0.21 10.71 -1.29
CA LEU A 254 1.07 11.91 -1.20
C LEU A 254 0.79 12.73 0.05
N ALA A 255 -0.47 12.85 0.48
CA ALA A 255 -0.80 13.55 1.72
C ALA A 255 -0.12 12.87 2.93
N ASN A 256 -0.25 11.54 3.06
CA ASN A 256 0.44 10.78 4.09
C ASN A 256 1.97 10.85 3.93
N ALA A 257 2.49 10.77 2.71
CA ALA A 257 3.92 10.87 2.43
C ALA A 257 4.49 12.20 2.91
N GLN A 258 3.80 13.30 2.61
CA GLN A 258 4.22 14.64 2.98
C GLN A 258 4.24 14.80 4.51
N ILE A 259 3.14 14.46 5.18
CA ILE A 259 3.00 14.58 6.64
C ILE A 259 4.08 13.75 7.37
N SER A 260 4.30 12.52 6.91
CA SER A 260 5.28 11.61 7.52
C SER A 260 6.68 11.73 6.91
N GLN A 261 6.90 12.59 5.93
CA GLN A 261 8.14 12.71 5.15
C GLN A 261 8.65 11.36 4.62
N PHE A 262 7.76 10.53 4.06
CA PHE A 262 8.17 9.42 3.20
C PHE A 262 8.62 10.00 1.86
N THR A 263 9.71 9.48 1.30
CA THR A 263 10.33 10.01 0.07
C THR A 263 10.28 9.02 -1.09
N GLN A 264 10.10 7.73 -0.78
CA GLN A 264 10.04 6.64 -1.74
C GLN A 264 8.61 6.17 -1.85
N VAL A 265 7.82 6.87 -2.67
CA VAL A 265 6.39 6.57 -2.84
C VAL A 265 6.15 5.70 -4.07
N ASN A 266 5.24 4.74 -3.93
CA ASN A 266 4.60 4.03 -5.03
C ASN A 266 3.16 4.51 -5.13
N LEU A 267 2.87 5.27 -6.18
CA LEU A 267 1.56 5.87 -6.43
C LEU A 267 0.51 4.86 -6.93
N MET A 268 0.93 3.67 -7.35
CA MET A 268 0.07 2.57 -7.77
C MET A 268 0.41 1.32 -6.94
N PRO A 269 0.12 1.33 -5.62
CA PRO A 269 0.30 0.16 -4.78
C PRO A 269 -0.48 -1.00 -5.39
N LEU A 270 0.23 -2.09 -5.64
CA LEU A 270 -0.37 -3.35 -6.08
C LEU A 270 -0.57 -4.17 -4.83
N VAL A 271 -1.77 -4.71 -4.62
CA VAL A 271 -1.86 -5.85 -3.70
C VAL A 271 -1.28 -7.05 -4.44
N PRO A 272 -0.24 -7.72 -3.93
CA PRO A 272 0.28 -8.91 -4.55
C PRO A 272 -0.83 -9.96 -4.61
N GLU A 273 -1.22 -10.38 -5.81
CA GLU A 273 -2.15 -11.50 -5.98
C GLU A 273 -1.55 -12.75 -5.33
N PRO A 274 -2.17 -13.35 -4.29
CA PRO A 274 -1.57 -14.45 -3.53
C PRO A 274 -1.31 -15.71 -4.39
N ALA A 275 -1.96 -15.83 -5.55
CA ALA A 275 -1.84 -16.99 -6.43
C ALA A 275 -0.68 -16.93 -7.45
N THR A 276 -0.22 -15.74 -7.84
CA THR A 276 0.69 -15.61 -8.98
C THR A 276 2.08 -16.17 -8.68
N TRP A 277 2.57 -15.98 -7.45
CA TRP A 277 3.90 -16.48 -7.06
C TRP A 277 3.93 -17.98 -6.81
N VAL A 278 2.87 -18.55 -6.23
CA VAL A 278 2.77 -20.00 -6.01
C VAL A 278 2.71 -20.73 -7.36
N LEU A 279 1.96 -20.21 -8.33
CA LEU A 279 1.90 -20.77 -9.68
C LEU A 279 3.23 -20.60 -10.44
N LEU A 280 3.92 -19.46 -10.28
CA LEU A 280 5.25 -19.26 -10.89
C LEU A 280 6.28 -20.25 -10.30
N ALA A 281 6.28 -20.43 -8.97
CA ALA A 281 7.20 -21.35 -8.28
C ALA A 281 6.91 -22.83 -8.63
N ALA A 282 5.63 -23.20 -8.75
CA ALA A 282 5.22 -24.53 -9.18
C ALA A 282 5.57 -24.81 -10.66
N GLY A 283 5.47 -23.80 -11.54
CA GLY A 283 5.84 -23.92 -12.95
C GLY A 283 7.33 -24.15 -13.19
N VAL A 284 8.20 -23.47 -12.42
CA VAL A 284 9.67 -23.60 -12.57
C VAL A 284 10.19 -24.94 -12.04
N SER A 285 9.57 -25.49 -10.98
CA SER A 285 9.97 -26.77 -10.39
C SER A 285 9.53 -28.00 -11.21
N ALA A 286 8.62 -27.86 -12.18
CA ALA A 286 8.20 -28.95 -13.07
C ALA A 286 9.12 -29.17 -14.29
N LEU A 287 9.93 -28.17 -14.67
CA LEU A 287 10.78 -28.23 -15.88
C LEU A 287 11.94 -29.26 -15.83
N PRO A 288 12.58 -29.56 -14.67
CA PRO A 288 13.63 -30.59 -14.62
C PRO A 288 13.12 -32.03 -14.77
N LEU A 289 11.85 -32.30 -14.43
CA LEU A 289 11.30 -33.65 -14.41
C LEU A 289 10.92 -34.17 -15.80
N VAL A 290 10.59 -33.28 -16.74
CA VAL A 290 10.22 -33.67 -18.11
C VAL A 290 11.45 -34.07 -18.95
N ARG A 291 12.65 -33.58 -18.60
CA ARG A 291 13.86 -33.82 -19.41
C ARG A 291 14.52 -35.19 -19.19
N ARG A 292 14.13 -35.96 -18.17
CA ARG A 292 14.73 -37.28 -17.86
C ARG A 292 14.10 -38.49 -18.58
N ARG A 293 13.02 -38.33 -19.35
CA ARG A 293 12.35 -39.46 -20.02
C ARG A 293 12.79 -39.77 -21.46
N ARG A 294 13.83 -39.11 -22.00
CA ARG A 294 14.27 -39.32 -23.41
C ARG A 294 15.55 -40.14 -23.63
N ALA A 295 16.15 -40.74 -22.59
CA ALA A 295 17.46 -41.39 -22.72
C ALA A 295 17.47 -42.93 -22.53
N HIS A 296 16.35 -43.64 -22.70
CA HIS A 296 16.33 -45.11 -22.67
C HIS A 296 15.49 -45.69 -23.82
N ARG A 297 15.98 -45.58 -25.05
CA ARG A 297 15.59 -46.41 -26.20
C ARG A 297 16.79 -46.52 -27.14
N SER A 298 17.67 -47.48 -26.86
CA SER A 298 18.68 -48.04 -27.76
C SER A 298 19.04 -49.41 -27.24
#